data_AF-A0A420NVF2-F1
#
_entry.id   AF-A0A420NVF2-F1
#
_cell.length_a   1.000
_cell.length_b   1.000
_cell.length_c   1.000
_cell.angle_alpha   90.00
_cell.angle_beta   90.00
_cell.angle_gamma   90.00
#
_symmetry.space_group_name_H-M   'P 1'
#
loop_
_entity.id
_entity.type
_entity.pdbx_description
1 polymer ?
#
loop_
_entity_poly.entity_id
_entity_poly.type
_entity_poly.pdbx_seq_one_letter_code
_entity_poly.pdbx_strand_id
1 'polypeptide(L)' 'MKLSAADIRAFSGQIDYFPHVDPKALADGWYDKFNELQAKDHTYFTSGLNSFELVEYTIRAARDLVETHF' A
#
# COMPACT_ATOMS: atom_id res chain seq x y z
N MET A 1 -25.56 7.94 7.35
CA MET A 1 -25.36 9.06 6.41
C MET A 1 -25.69 8.57 5.01
N LYS A 2 -26.54 9.26 4.24
CA LYS A 2 -26.86 8.90 2.85
C LYS A 2 -25.95 9.68 1.90
N LEU A 3 -25.24 8.98 1.01
CA LEU A 3 -24.47 9.60 -0.06
C LEU A 3 -25.41 10.30 -1.06
N SER A 4 -24.98 11.44 -1.58
CA SER A 4 -25.66 12.22 -2.62
C SER A 4 -24.87 12.20 -3.93
N ALA A 5 -25.48 12.68 -5.02
CA ALA A 5 -24.79 12.80 -6.31
C ALA A 5 -23.55 13.73 -6.24
N ALA A 6 -23.55 14.69 -5.32
CA ALA A 6 -22.41 15.60 -5.11
C ALA A 6 -21.19 14.90 -4.47
N ASP A 7 -21.39 13.74 -3.85
CA ASP A 7 -20.34 12.92 -3.22
C ASP A 7 -19.70 11.94 -4.22
N ILE A 8 -20.32 11.74 -5.39
CA ILE A 8 -19.79 10.87 -6.44
C ILE A 8 -18.67 11.62 -7.16
N ARG A 9 -17.48 11.04 -7.16
CA ARG A 9 -16.33 11.50 -7.95
C ARG A 9 -16.08 10.48 -9.05
N ALA A 10 -16.11 10.91 -10.31
CA ALA A 10 -15.64 10.07 -11.41
C ALA A 10 -14.12 9.94 -11.32
N PHE A 11 -13.60 8.73 -11.55
CA PHE A 11 -12.19 8.58 -11.90
C PHE A 11 -11.96 9.36 -13.20
N SER A 12 -11.12 10.39 -13.13
CA SER A 12 -10.81 11.25 -14.27
C SER A 12 -9.31 11.52 -14.30
N GLY A 13 -8.77 11.67 -15.52
CA GLY A 13 -7.33 11.81 -15.73
C GLY A 13 -6.58 10.48 -15.80
N GLN A 14 -5.27 10.57 -15.96
CA GLN A 14 -4.34 9.43 -15.88
C GLN A 14 -4.10 9.11 -14.41
N ILE A 15 -4.34 7.85 -14.02
CA ILE A 15 -4.09 7.38 -12.66
C ILE A 15 -2.79 6.58 -12.70
N ASP A 16 -1.82 7.00 -11.91
CA ASP A 16 -0.64 6.18 -11.63
C ASP A 16 -1.10 4.97 -10.83
N TYR A 17 -1.22 3.84 -11.51
CA TYR A 17 -1.80 2.62 -11.00
C TYR A 17 -0.75 1.53 -10.89
N PHE A 18 -0.91 0.68 -9.88
CA PHE A 18 -0.07 -0.49 -9.64
C PHE A 18 1.41 -0.14 -9.47
N PRO A 19 1.78 0.52 -8.35
CA PRO A 19 3.19 0.69 -8.03
C PRO A 19 3.85 -0.69 -7.92
N HIS A 20 4.97 -0.84 -8.62
CA HIS A 20 5.72 -2.09 -8.67
C HIS A 20 7.21 -1.80 -8.82
N VAL A 21 8.02 -2.82 -8.54
CA VAL A 21 9.46 -2.80 -8.73
C VAL A 21 9.84 -3.68 -9.91
N ASP A 22 10.99 -3.40 -10.51
CA ASP A 22 11.50 -4.24 -11.58
C ASP A 22 11.93 -5.63 -11.04
N PRO A 23 12.01 -6.66 -11.91
CA PRO A 23 12.36 -8.01 -11.48
C PRO A 23 13.72 -8.13 -10.79
N LYS A 24 14.71 -7.29 -11.13
CA LYS A 24 16.02 -7.32 -10.50
C LYS A 24 15.93 -6.78 -9.08
N ALA A 25 15.24 -5.67 -8.86
CA ALA A 25 15.01 -5.16 -7.50
C ALA A 25 14.29 -6.20 -6.62
N LEU A 26 13.28 -6.88 -7.16
CA LEU A 26 12.58 -7.96 -6.46
C LEU A 26 13.54 -9.10 -6.08
N ALA A 27 14.38 -9.56 -7.02
CA ALA A 27 15.37 -10.60 -6.77
C ALA A 27 16.46 -10.17 -5.77
N ASP A 28 16.77 -8.88 -5.71
CA ASP A 28 17.76 -8.28 -4.81
C ASP A 28 17.18 -7.96 -3.41
N GLY A 29 16.05 -8.58 -3.03
CA GLY A 29 15.46 -8.50 -1.69
C GLY A 29 14.81 -7.14 -1.39
N TRP A 30 14.13 -6.53 -2.37
CA TRP A 30 13.48 -5.22 -2.16
C TRP A 30 12.53 -5.22 -0.96
N TYR A 31 11.71 -6.26 -0.81
CA TYR A 31 10.76 -6.36 0.30
C TYR A 31 11.44 -6.50 1.66
N ASP A 32 12.60 -7.16 1.73
CA ASP A 32 13.37 -7.26 2.97
C ASP A 32 13.83 -5.86 3.41
N LYS A 33 14.41 -5.10 2.48
CA LYS A 33 14.84 -3.71 2.72
C LYS A 33 13.67 -2.78 3.05
N PHE A 34 12.52 -2.96 2.41
CA PHE A 34 11.31 -2.20 2.70
C PHE A 34 10.80 -2.50 4.11
N ASN A 35 10.78 -3.78 4.52
CA ASN A 35 10.34 -4.19 5.85
C ASN A 35 11.31 -3.71 6.95
N GLU A 36 12.61 -3.58 6.67
CA GLU A 36 13.57 -2.95 7.57
C GLU A 36 13.28 -1.46 7.85
N LEU A 37 12.42 -0.80 7.08
CA LEU A 37 12.03 0.60 7.32
C LEU A 37 10.88 0.74 8.33
N GLN A 38 10.14 -0.34 8.61
CA GLN A 38 9.00 -0.28 9.52
C GLN A 38 9.45 0.10 10.93
N ALA A 39 8.66 0.94 11.60
CA ALA A 39 8.90 1.49 12.94
C ALA A 39 10.16 2.38 13.09
N LYS A 40 10.99 2.56 12.05
CA LYS A 40 12.12 3.49 12.11
C LYS A 40 11.61 4.92 12.29
N ASP A 41 12.12 5.59 13.30
CA ASP A 41 11.70 6.95 13.68
C ASP A 41 10.17 7.09 13.81
N HIS A 42 9.50 6.06 14.33
CA HIS A 42 8.04 6.01 14.47
C HIS A 42 7.27 6.14 13.14
N THR A 43 7.91 5.77 12.03
CA THR A 43 7.31 5.79 10.68
C THR A 43 6.92 4.38 10.24
N TYR A 44 5.76 4.28 9.58
CA TYR A 44 5.14 3.02 9.18
C TYR A 44 4.64 3.13 7.74
N PHE A 45 4.94 2.12 6.91
CA PHE A 45 4.56 2.09 5.50
C PHE A 45 3.57 0.96 5.22
N THR A 46 2.40 1.31 4.66
CA THR A 46 1.36 0.34 4.29
C THR A 46 0.65 0.78 3.00
N SER A 47 0.38 -0.15 2.09
CA SER A 47 -0.29 0.06 0.81
C SER A 47 -0.52 -1.28 0.08
N GLY A 48 -1.01 -1.24 -1.16
CA GLY A 48 -0.99 -2.40 -2.05
C GLY A 48 0.42 -2.78 -2.53
N LEU A 49 1.42 -1.88 -2.47
CA LEU A 49 2.82 -2.19 -2.81
C LEU A 49 3.40 -3.31 -1.93
N ASN A 50 2.89 -3.46 -0.70
CA ASN A 50 3.25 -4.54 0.22
C ASN A 50 2.97 -5.94 -0.36
N SER A 51 2.10 -6.05 -1.38
CA SER A 51 1.84 -7.31 -2.07
C SER A 51 1.33 -7.09 -3.51
N PHE A 52 0.12 -6.55 -3.68
CA PHE A 52 -0.48 -6.29 -4.98
C PHE A 52 -1.52 -5.14 -4.88
N GLU A 53 -1.69 -4.33 -5.93
CA GLU A 53 -2.56 -3.13 -5.90
C GLU A 53 -4.05 -3.47 -6.08
N LEU A 54 -4.61 -4.15 -5.07
CA LEU A 54 -6.03 -4.34 -4.86
C LEU A 54 -6.40 -3.86 -3.45
N VAL A 55 -7.61 -3.34 -3.30
CA VAL A 55 -8.15 -2.87 -2.01
C VAL A 55 -7.99 -3.92 -0.90
N GLU A 56 -8.21 -5.19 -1.24
CA GLU A 56 -8.03 -6.31 -0.31
C GLU A 56 -6.62 -6.38 0.28
N TYR A 57 -5.58 -6.27 -0.55
CA TYR A 57 -4.19 -6.38 -0.10
C TYR A 57 -3.74 -5.14 0.67
N THR A 58 -4.25 -3.95 0.34
CA THR A 58 -4.07 -2.75 1.16
C THR A 58 -4.65 -2.92 2.57
N ILE A 59 -5.86 -3.50 2.68
CA ILE A 59 -6.49 -3.77 3.98
C ILE A 59 -5.70 -4.82 4.77
N ARG A 60 -5.25 -5.90 4.12
CA ARG A 60 -4.41 -6.92 4.75
C ARG A 60 -3.10 -6.32 5.27
N ALA A 61 -2.38 -5.56 4.43
CA ALA A 61 -1.15 -4.89 4.84
C ALA A 61 -1.34 -3.95 6.03
N ALA A 62 -2.48 -3.24 6.12
CA ALA A 62 -2.78 -2.40 7.27
C ALA A 62 -3.05 -3.21 8.55
N ARG A 63 -3.74 -4.35 8.44
CA ARG A 63 -3.97 -5.25 9.57
C ARG A 63 -2.67 -5.88 10.07
N ASP A 64 -1.85 -6.40 9.16
CA ASP A 64 -0.56 -7.01 9.48
C ASP A 64 0.36 -6.00 10.17
N LEU A 65 0.35 -4.74 9.73
CA LEU A 65 1.12 -3.66 10.34
C LEU A 65 0.70 -3.38 11.78
N VAL A 66 -0.62 -3.34 12.05
CA VAL A 66 -1.16 -3.18 13.40
C VAL A 66 -0.75 -4.36 14.27
N GLU A 67 -1.01 -5.60 13.82
CA GLU A 67 -0.67 -6.82 14.57
C GLU A 67 0.83 -6.94 14.89
N THR A 68 1.70 -6.38 14.05
CA THR A 68 3.16 -6.47 14.22
C THR A 68 3.73 -5.36 15.12
N HIS A 69 3.11 -4.17 15.15
CA HIS A 69 3.74 -2.98 15.73
C HIS A 69 2.91 -2.23 16.79
N PHE A 70 1.64 -2.59 17.01
CA PHE A 70 0.71 -1.90 17.93
C PHE A 70 -0.01 -2.89 18.84
#